data_AF-W2L3G9-F1
#
_entry.id   AF-W2L3G9-F1
#
_cell.length_a   1.000
_cell.length_b   1.000
_cell.length_c   1.000
_cell.angle_alpha   90.00
_cell.angle_beta   90.00
_cell.angle_gamma   90.00
#
_symmetry.space_group_name_H-M   'P 1'
#
loop_
_entity.id
_entity.type
_entity.pdbx_description
1 polymer ?
#
loop_
_entity_poly.entity_id
_entity_poly.type
_entity_poly.pdbx_seq_one_letter_code
_entity_poly.pdbx_strand_id
1 'polypeptide(L)'
;MLMVVTTILSFIMFELEKGQECFYGQECIIGEHNMTYPAELEGSLPGKRFLVNFKGEISSFDDFFSAFWFVIVTLATVGYGDMEPVTSSGKLVAVVAMIFGACYTAMPLTLVGSQFNKSYLEYKRREALLRTKQEVGKPYVVKPGELERWETFARNESFNQMLQLLRGRLEPLLDSIEKSEVNIIDDDNKAEISNISAELKRVIFVERLQVMRVSVIVNYLRKEGIRLAEQQVTALQSVVS
;
A
#
# COMPACT_ATOMS: atom_id res chain seq x y z
N MET A 1 -2.83 29.27 0.63
CA MET A 1 -4.10 29.13 1.37
C MET A 1 -3.86 29.15 2.87
N LEU A 2 -3.05 28.24 3.44
CA LEU A 2 -2.69 28.25 4.87
C LEU A 2 -2.22 29.62 5.38
N MET A 3 -1.23 30.21 4.70
CA MET A 3 -0.68 31.52 5.08
C MET A 3 -1.71 32.65 5.12
N VAL A 4 -2.75 32.57 4.29
CA VAL A 4 -3.82 33.58 4.26
C VAL A 4 -4.76 33.38 5.44
N VAL A 5 -5.09 32.12 5.76
CA VAL A 5 -5.95 31.83 6.91
C VAL A 5 -5.23 32.15 8.23
N THR A 6 -3.93 31.82 8.33
CA THR A 6 -3.16 32.14 9.52
C THR A 6 -3.03 33.64 9.72
N THR A 7 -2.77 34.43 8.67
CA THR A 7 -2.71 35.89 8.80
C THR A 7 -4.05 36.51 9.20
N ILE A 8 -5.17 36.04 8.62
CA ILE A 8 -6.52 36.52 8.99
C ILE A 8 -6.83 36.19 10.46
N LEU A 9 -6.60 34.94 10.88
CA LEU A 9 -6.82 34.54 12.27
C LEU A 9 -5.93 35.32 13.24
N SER A 10 -4.69 35.59 12.85
CA SER A 10 -3.75 36.37 13.66
C SER A 10 -4.18 37.82 13.80
N PHE A 11 -4.73 38.40 12.74
CA PHE A 11 -5.28 39.76 12.80
C PHE A 11 -6.50 39.84 13.73
N ILE A 12 -7.42 38.87 13.61
CA ILE A 12 -8.58 38.77 14.51
C ILE A 12 -8.12 38.58 15.96
N MET A 13 -7.15 37.70 16.20
CA MET A 13 -6.62 37.43 17.53
C MET A 13 -5.95 38.65 18.13
N PHE A 14 -5.12 39.35 17.35
CA PHE A 14 -4.48 40.59 17.77
C PHE A 14 -5.49 41.66 18.17
N GLU A 15 -6.52 41.89 17.35
CA GLU A 15 -7.55 42.89 17.68
C GLU A 15 -8.35 42.55 18.94
N LEU A 16 -8.54 41.27 19.24
CA LEU A 16 -9.25 40.82 20.44
C LEU A 16 -8.39 40.87 21.71
N GLU A 17 -7.07 40.66 21.61
CA GLU A 17 -6.17 40.50 22.77
C GLU A 17 -5.15 41.63 22.96
N LYS A 18 -5.01 42.59 22.02
CA LYS A 18 -4.02 43.68 22.15
C LYS A 18 -4.14 44.46 23.45
N GLY A 19 -5.34 44.55 24.03
CA GLY A 19 -5.57 45.22 25.31
C GLY A 19 -5.50 46.75 25.20
N GLN A 20 -5.18 47.42 26.30
CA GLN A 20 -5.09 48.88 26.39
C GLN A 20 -3.64 49.36 26.38
N GLU A 21 -3.41 50.50 25.75
CA GLU A 21 -2.09 51.14 25.68
C GLU A 21 -1.82 51.97 26.93
N CYS A 22 -0.73 51.65 27.62
CA CYS A 22 -0.19 52.41 28.75
C CYS A 22 1.21 52.93 28.42
N PHE A 23 1.63 53.98 29.12
CA PHE A 23 2.97 54.55 29.01
C PHE A 23 3.66 54.56 30.37
N TYR A 24 4.92 54.12 30.39
CA TYR A 24 5.68 53.99 31.63
C TYR A 24 5.87 55.36 32.30
N GLY A 25 5.48 55.48 33.58
CA GLY A 25 5.54 56.73 34.34
C GLY A 25 4.39 57.71 34.10
N GLN A 26 3.36 57.31 33.34
CA GLN A 26 2.08 58.02 33.26
C GLN A 26 1.00 57.22 33.98
N GLU A 27 0.02 57.91 34.59
CA GLU A 27 -1.09 57.25 35.28
C GLU A 27 -1.86 56.36 34.31
N CYS A 28 -1.77 55.04 34.53
CA CYS A 28 -2.55 54.04 33.80
C CYS A 28 -3.29 53.15 34.79
N ILE A 29 -4.62 53.29 34.82
CA ILE A 29 -5.50 52.53 35.72
C ILE A 29 -6.44 51.70 34.87
N ILE A 30 -6.37 50.38 35.04
CA ILE A 30 -7.18 49.41 34.30
C ILE A 30 -7.96 48.58 35.31
N GLY A 31 -9.27 48.81 35.38
CA GLY A 31 -10.11 48.25 36.44
C GLY A 31 -9.69 48.77 37.81
N GLU A 32 -9.34 47.87 38.72
CA GLU A 32 -8.83 48.19 40.06
C GLU A 32 -7.29 48.16 40.14
N HIS A 33 -6.59 47.93 39.02
CA HIS A 33 -5.15 47.77 38.99
C HIS A 33 -4.44 49.07 38.56
N ASN A 34 -3.47 49.51 39.37
CA ASN A 34 -2.59 50.62 39.03
C ASN A 34 -1.34 50.10 38.32
N MET A 35 -1.22 50.43 37.04
CA MET A 35 -0.19 49.95 36.13
C MET A 35 0.81 51.06 35.76
N THR A 36 0.93 52.10 36.57
CA THR A 36 1.83 53.25 36.31
C THR A 36 3.31 52.84 36.29
N TYR A 37 3.69 51.90 37.16
CA TYR A 37 5.05 51.36 37.28
C TYR A 37 5.00 49.82 37.47
N PRO A 38 4.84 49.06 36.37
CA PRO A 38 4.84 47.59 36.46
C PRO A 38 6.25 47.07 36.78
N ALA A 39 6.33 46.02 37.61
CA ALA A 39 7.60 45.46 38.10
C ALA A 39 8.48 44.90 36.97
N GLU A 40 7.87 44.40 35.89
CA GLU A 40 8.60 43.85 34.74
C GLU A 40 9.30 44.93 33.90
N LEU A 41 8.98 46.21 34.08
CA LEU A 41 9.61 47.35 33.40
C LEU A 41 10.43 48.24 34.34
N GLU A 42 10.80 47.73 35.52
CA GLU A 42 11.66 48.47 36.43
C GLU A 42 12.99 48.86 35.75
N GLY A 43 13.31 50.15 35.73
CA GLY A 43 14.48 50.71 35.03
C GLY A 43 14.24 51.07 33.56
N SER A 44 13.02 50.97 33.05
CA SER A 44 12.68 51.45 31.71
C SER A 44 12.60 52.97 31.61
N LEU A 45 12.74 53.50 30.39
CA LEU A 45 12.67 54.93 30.13
C LEU A 45 11.23 55.45 30.33
N PRO A 46 11.05 56.65 30.92
CA PRO A 46 9.74 57.29 31.00
C PRO A 46 9.16 57.50 29.60
N GLY A 47 7.89 57.12 29.42
CA GLY A 47 7.18 57.21 28.14
C GLY A 47 7.27 55.98 27.24
N LYS A 48 7.91 54.87 27.66
CA LYS A 48 7.87 53.61 26.89
C LYS A 48 6.42 53.08 26.84
N ARG A 49 5.92 52.78 25.64
CA ARG A 49 4.61 52.15 25.40
C ARG A 49 4.65 50.67 25.78
N PHE A 50 3.63 50.22 26.50
CA PHE A 50 3.37 48.81 26.75
C PHE A 50 1.85 48.56 26.74
N LEU A 51 1.48 47.32 26.47
CA LEU A 51 0.08 46.91 26.38
C LEU A 51 -0.29 46.12 27.64
N VAL A 52 -1.47 46.38 28.15
CA VAL A 52 -1.99 45.73 29.36
C VAL A 52 -3.30 45.04 29.03
N ASN A 53 -3.42 43.79 29.48
CA ASN A 53 -4.61 42.98 29.28
C ASN A 53 -5.73 43.39 30.27
N PHE A 54 -6.92 42.81 30.12
CA PHE A 54 -8.06 43.09 31.02
C PHE A 54 -7.88 42.59 32.46
N LYS A 55 -6.88 41.73 32.72
CA LYS A 55 -6.55 41.25 34.08
C LYS A 55 -5.59 42.19 34.81
N GLY A 56 -5.10 43.25 34.17
CA GLY A 56 -4.07 44.09 34.76
C GLY A 56 -2.70 43.41 34.78
N GLU A 57 -2.35 42.68 33.72
CA GLU A 57 -1.02 42.13 33.48
C GLU A 57 -0.53 42.60 32.10
N ILE A 58 0.78 42.59 31.89
CA ILE A 58 1.35 42.95 30.58
C ILE A 58 0.85 41.95 29.52
N SER A 59 0.27 42.47 28.44
CA SER A 59 -0.24 41.65 27.36
C SER A 59 0.91 40.97 26.62
N SER A 60 0.81 39.65 26.44
CA SER A 60 1.73 38.88 25.59
C SER A 60 1.49 39.14 24.09
N PHE A 61 0.39 39.83 23.74
CA PHE A 61 0.04 40.22 22.38
C PHE A 61 0.45 41.68 22.13
N ASP A 62 1.75 41.95 22.22
CA ASP A 62 2.32 43.29 22.07
C ASP A 62 2.30 43.80 20.61
N ASP A 63 2.65 42.91 19.68
CA ASP A 63 2.68 43.17 18.25
C ASP A 63 1.91 42.10 17.46
N PHE A 64 1.58 42.42 16.21
CA PHE A 64 0.94 41.48 15.28
C PHE A 64 1.74 40.17 15.11
N PHE A 65 3.07 40.25 15.14
CA PHE A 65 3.93 39.07 15.00
C PHE A 65 3.81 38.10 16.19
N SER A 66 3.57 38.61 17.40
CA SER A 66 3.33 37.80 18.60
C SER A 66 2.00 37.05 18.49
N ALA A 67 0.95 37.71 18.00
CA ALA A 67 -0.31 37.05 17.66
C ALA A 67 -0.14 36.00 16.56
N PHE A 68 0.67 36.30 15.54
CA PHE A 68 0.97 35.37 14.45
C PHE A 68 1.72 34.13 14.92
N TRP A 69 2.68 34.29 15.83
CA TRP A 69 3.36 33.19 16.49
C TRP A 69 2.37 32.30 17.26
N PHE A 70 1.53 32.89 18.11
CA PHE A 70 0.52 32.16 18.87
C PHE A 70 -0.39 31.33 17.95
N VAL A 71 -0.88 31.92 16.86
CA VAL A 71 -1.75 31.23 15.88
C VAL A 71 -1.02 30.08 15.19
N ILE A 72 0.24 30.25 14.77
CA ILE A 72 1.02 29.17 14.15
C ILE A 72 1.22 28.00 15.12
N VAL A 73 1.66 28.30 16.34
CA VAL A 73 1.92 27.29 17.38
C VAL A 73 0.65 26.53 17.74
N THR A 74 -0.49 27.23 17.81
CA THR A 74 -1.80 26.64 18.09
C THR A 74 -2.30 25.79 16.92
N LEU A 75 -2.18 26.25 15.67
CA LEU A 75 -2.55 25.48 14.48
C LEU A 75 -1.66 24.25 14.26
N ALA A 76 -0.39 24.34 14.66
CA ALA A 76 0.54 23.23 14.69
C ALA A 76 0.28 22.26 15.87
N THR A 77 -0.70 22.55 16.74
CA THR A 77 -1.06 21.76 17.93
C THR A 77 0.07 21.61 18.94
N VAL A 78 1.06 22.52 18.92
CA VAL A 78 2.21 22.48 19.84
C VAL A 78 1.85 23.07 21.19
N GLY A 79 1.31 24.29 21.21
CA GLY A 79 0.81 24.96 22.41
C GLY A 79 1.86 25.10 23.53
N TYR A 80 2.91 25.90 23.31
CA TYR A 80 3.98 26.10 24.30
C TYR A 80 3.47 26.66 25.65
N GLY A 81 2.36 27.40 25.65
CA GLY A 81 1.81 28.04 26.84
C GLY A 81 2.56 29.30 27.28
N ASP A 82 3.42 29.83 26.41
CA ASP A 82 4.10 31.12 26.55
C ASP A 82 3.14 32.31 26.39
N MET A 83 2.08 32.12 25.60
CA MET A 83 1.02 33.10 25.37
C MET A 83 -0.35 32.42 25.40
N GLU A 84 -1.33 33.07 26.03
CA GLU A 84 -2.70 32.56 26.08
C GLU A 84 -3.75 33.69 25.91
N PRO A 85 -4.89 33.43 25.23
CA PRO A 85 -6.01 34.36 25.21
C PRO A 85 -6.55 34.59 26.61
N VAL A 86 -6.66 35.85 26.99
CA VAL A 86 -7.25 36.24 28.26
C VAL A 86 -8.74 36.52 28.09
N THR A 87 -9.14 37.11 26.96
CA THR A 87 -10.54 37.49 26.71
C THR A 87 -11.43 36.28 26.41
N SER A 88 -12.70 36.36 26.82
CA SER A 88 -13.68 35.30 26.52
C SER A 88 -13.89 35.12 25.01
N SER A 89 -13.88 36.23 24.26
CA SER A 89 -13.97 36.24 22.80
C SER A 89 -12.72 35.62 22.14
N GLY A 90 -11.52 35.96 22.61
CA GLY A 90 -10.27 35.39 22.09
C GLY A 90 -10.18 33.89 22.36
N LYS A 91 -10.65 33.41 23.52
CA LYS A 91 -10.77 31.98 23.82
C LYS A 91 -11.70 31.25 22.85
N LEU A 92 -12.85 31.84 22.53
CA LEU A 92 -13.78 31.25 21.57
C LEU A 92 -13.16 31.16 20.16
N VAL A 93 -12.50 32.22 19.72
CA VAL A 93 -11.78 32.23 18.43
C VAL A 93 -10.65 31.21 18.42
N ALA A 94 -9.89 31.08 19.52
CA ALA A 94 -8.83 30.10 19.65
C ALA A 94 -9.35 28.66 19.51
N VAL A 95 -10.50 28.33 20.12
CA VAL A 95 -11.15 27.01 19.98
C VAL A 95 -11.53 26.73 18.52
N VAL A 96 -12.14 27.69 17.83
CA VAL A 96 -12.50 27.54 16.42
C VAL A 96 -11.25 27.39 15.55
N ALA A 97 -10.21 28.17 15.82
CA ALA A 97 -8.93 28.08 15.12
C ALA A 97 -8.26 26.70 15.32
N MET A 98 -8.31 26.13 16.52
CA MET A 98 -7.79 24.77 16.80
C MET A 98 -8.50 23.71 15.98
N ILE A 99 -9.84 23.73 15.93
CA ILE A 99 -10.63 22.77 15.14
C ILE A 99 -10.30 22.90 13.65
N PHE A 100 -10.29 24.14 13.13
CA PHE A 100 -9.97 24.40 11.73
C PHE A 100 -8.53 23.96 11.39
N GLY A 101 -7.57 24.23 12.28
CA GLY A 101 -6.18 23.82 12.14
C GLY A 101 -6.02 22.30 12.04
N ALA A 102 -6.69 21.55 12.91
CA ALA A 102 -6.68 20.09 12.88
C ALA A 102 -7.26 19.54 11.56
N CYS A 103 -8.37 20.10 11.06
CA CYS A 103 -8.92 19.72 9.77
C CYS A 103 -7.97 20.07 8.61
N TYR A 104 -7.30 21.22 8.68
CA TYR A 104 -6.39 21.68 7.64
C TYR A 104 -5.12 20.82 7.57
N THR A 105 -4.53 20.45 8.70
CA THR A 105 -3.31 19.62 8.75
C THR A 105 -3.54 18.18 8.30
N ALA A 106 -4.78 17.68 8.42
CA ALA A 106 -5.16 16.34 7.94
C ALA A 106 -5.06 16.19 6.40
N MET A 107 -5.37 17.25 5.64
CA MET A 107 -5.36 17.20 4.17
C MET A 107 -3.96 16.96 3.56
N PRO A 108 -2.90 17.72 3.88
CA PRO A 108 -1.57 17.46 3.36
C PRO A 108 -1.01 16.14 3.89
N LEU A 109 -1.32 15.76 5.13
CA LEU A 109 -0.89 14.48 5.69
C LEU A 109 -1.44 13.29 4.90
N THR A 110 -2.74 13.33 4.57
CA THR A 110 -3.38 12.28 3.74
C THR A 110 -2.86 12.29 2.31
N LEU A 111 -2.62 13.46 1.71
CA LEU A 111 -2.05 13.57 0.37
C LEU A 111 -0.65 12.94 0.31
N VAL A 112 0.24 13.31 1.23
CA VAL A 112 1.59 12.76 1.30
C VAL A 112 1.55 11.27 1.61
N GLY A 113 0.70 10.84 2.55
CA GLY A 113 0.50 9.43 2.88
C GLY A 113 0.05 8.60 1.69
N SER A 114 -0.86 9.13 0.86
CA SER A 114 -1.33 8.45 -0.34
C SER A 114 -0.23 8.27 -1.39
N GLN A 115 0.61 9.29 -1.60
CA GLN A 115 1.71 9.22 -2.55
C GLN A 115 2.83 8.31 -2.06
N PHE A 116 3.18 8.39 -0.78
CA PHE A 116 4.12 7.46 -0.17
C PHE A 116 3.64 6.01 -0.29
N ASN A 117 2.37 5.75 -0.01
CA ASN A 117 1.79 4.42 -0.14
C ASN A 117 1.86 3.91 -1.59
N LYS A 118 1.52 4.75 -2.58
CA LYS A 118 1.65 4.37 -4.00
C LYS A 118 3.10 4.04 -4.38
N SER A 119 4.05 4.91 -4.05
CA SER A 119 5.47 4.68 -4.35
C SER A 119 6.02 3.44 -3.62
N TYR A 120 5.56 3.19 -2.39
CA TYR A 120 5.93 1.99 -1.64
C TYR A 120 5.36 0.71 -2.27
N LEU A 121 4.11 0.75 -2.74
CA LEU A 121 3.50 -0.38 -3.45
C LEU A 121 4.20 -0.63 -4.79
N GLU A 122 4.53 0.42 -5.56
CA GLU A 122 5.30 0.29 -6.79
C GLU A 122 6.68 -0.30 -6.57
N TYR A 123 7.38 0.13 -5.50
CA TYR A 123 8.66 -0.46 -5.11
C TYR A 123 8.53 -1.96 -4.83
N LYS A 124 7.54 -2.36 -4.02
CA LYS A 124 7.26 -3.79 -3.74
C LYS A 124 6.90 -4.57 -5.00
N ARG A 125 6.10 -3.98 -5.90
CA ARG A 125 5.75 -4.59 -7.20
C ARG A 125 6.99 -4.86 -8.03
N ARG A 126 7.90 -3.87 -8.13
CA ARG A 126 9.16 -4.01 -8.87
C ARG A 126 10.04 -5.10 -8.29
N GLU A 127 10.13 -5.19 -6.97
CA GLU A 127 10.89 -6.25 -6.30
C GLU A 127 10.31 -7.65 -6.57
N ALA A 128 8.99 -7.80 -6.49
CA ALA A 128 8.30 -9.06 -6.79
C ALA A 128 8.54 -9.51 -8.24
N LEU A 129 8.48 -8.58 -9.20
CA LEU A 129 8.75 -8.87 -10.61
C LEU A 129 10.20 -9.32 -10.86
N LEU A 130 11.17 -8.75 -10.16
CA LEU A 130 12.56 -9.16 -10.27
C LEU A 130 12.77 -10.58 -9.72
N ARG A 131 12.14 -10.91 -8.59
CA ARG A 131 12.18 -12.26 -8.00
C ARG A 131 11.55 -13.29 -8.92
N THR A 132 10.36 -13.03 -9.47
CA THR A 132 9.70 -13.98 -10.38
C THR A 132 10.48 -14.17 -11.68
N LYS A 133 11.05 -13.10 -12.26
CA LYS A 133 11.97 -13.23 -13.41
C LYS A 133 13.17 -14.12 -13.11
N GLN A 134 13.76 -14.00 -11.91
CA GLN A 134 14.89 -14.82 -11.51
C GLN A 134 14.51 -16.29 -11.26
N GLU A 135 13.32 -16.55 -10.71
CA GLU A 135 12.82 -17.91 -10.49
C GLU A 135 12.45 -18.60 -11.80
N VAL A 136 11.73 -17.93 -12.70
CA VAL A 136 11.33 -18.51 -13.99
C VAL A 136 12.52 -18.63 -14.96
N GLY A 137 13.48 -17.71 -14.89
CA GLY A 137 14.68 -17.75 -15.72
C GLY A 137 15.63 -18.92 -15.40
N LYS A 138 15.46 -19.59 -14.26
CA LYS A 138 16.25 -20.79 -13.94
C LYS A 138 15.66 -21.99 -14.68
N PRO A 139 16.38 -22.59 -15.65
CA PRO A 139 15.91 -23.81 -16.29
C PRO A 139 15.73 -24.87 -15.20
N TYR A 140 14.56 -25.52 -15.20
CA TYR A 140 14.31 -26.65 -14.30
C TYR A 140 15.25 -27.80 -14.68
N VAL A 141 16.20 -28.11 -13.79
CA VAL A 141 17.13 -29.21 -13.98
C VAL A 141 16.52 -30.47 -13.37
N VAL A 142 16.15 -31.43 -14.22
CA VAL A 142 15.70 -32.76 -13.79
C VAL A 142 16.84 -33.43 -13.01
N LYS A 143 16.54 -34.04 -11.87
CA LYS A 143 17.56 -34.76 -11.09
C LYS A 143 18.14 -35.90 -11.94
N PRO A 144 19.46 -36.15 -11.89
CA PRO A 144 20.10 -37.15 -12.76
C PRO A 144 19.48 -38.56 -12.60
N GLY A 145 19.13 -38.98 -11.38
CA GLY A 145 18.46 -40.28 -11.16
C GLY A 145 17.01 -40.36 -11.64
N GLU A 146 16.32 -39.24 -11.83
CA GLU A 146 14.98 -39.21 -12.45
C GLU A 146 15.10 -39.24 -13.98
N LEU A 147 16.10 -38.56 -14.53
CA LEU A 147 16.41 -38.58 -15.97
C LEU A 147 16.79 -40.00 -16.42
N GLU A 148 17.68 -40.66 -15.67
CA GLU A 148 18.09 -42.04 -15.94
C GLU A 148 16.88 -43.00 -15.91
N ARG A 149 15.97 -42.81 -14.95
CA ARG A 149 14.74 -43.62 -14.84
C ARG A 149 13.82 -43.41 -16.04
N TRP A 150 13.67 -42.18 -16.51
CA TRP A 150 12.92 -41.85 -17.73
C TRP A 150 13.55 -42.46 -18.96
N GLU A 151 14.87 -42.34 -19.13
CA GLU A 151 15.56 -42.91 -20.28
C GLU A 151 15.44 -44.44 -20.30
N THR A 152 15.50 -45.07 -19.13
CA THR A 152 15.34 -46.53 -19.00
C THR A 152 13.93 -46.96 -19.40
N PHE A 153 12.92 -46.19 -19.00
CA PHE A 153 11.54 -46.41 -19.42
C PHE A 153 11.34 -46.16 -20.92
N ALA A 154 11.89 -45.08 -21.46
CA ALA A 154 11.78 -44.71 -22.87
C ALA A 154 12.50 -45.72 -23.80
N ARG A 155 13.58 -46.36 -23.33
CA ARG A 155 14.25 -47.46 -24.04
C ARG A 155 13.52 -48.80 -23.93
N ASN A 156 12.46 -48.92 -23.14
CA ASN A 156 11.74 -50.19 -23.02
C ASN A 156 11.00 -50.51 -24.33
N GLU A 157 11.34 -51.66 -24.93
CA GLU A 157 10.77 -52.11 -26.21
C GLU A 157 9.26 -52.32 -26.12
N SER A 158 8.76 -52.83 -24.99
CA SER A 158 7.32 -53.07 -24.78
C SER A 158 6.50 -51.78 -24.82
N PHE A 159 7.05 -50.71 -24.26
CA PHE A 159 6.44 -49.38 -24.26
C PHE A 159 6.48 -48.73 -25.65
N ASN A 160 7.59 -48.87 -26.38
CA ASN A 160 7.71 -48.38 -27.75
C ASN A 160 6.76 -49.10 -28.71
N GLN A 161 6.58 -50.41 -28.56
CA GLN A 161 5.58 -51.18 -29.32
C GLN A 161 4.16 -50.69 -29.03
N MET A 162 3.82 -50.45 -27.75
CA MET A 162 2.52 -49.90 -27.37
C MET A 162 2.29 -48.49 -27.94
N LEU A 163 3.29 -47.62 -27.90
CA LEU A 163 3.23 -46.28 -28.49
C LEU A 163 3.01 -46.32 -29.99
N GLN A 164 3.68 -47.23 -30.70
CA GLN A 164 3.47 -47.41 -32.14
C GLN A 164 2.08 -47.96 -32.45
N LEU A 165 1.57 -48.89 -31.64
CA LEU A 165 0.19 -49.39 -31.78
C LEU A 165 -0.85 -48.29 -31.57
N LEU A 166 -0.65 -47.45 -30.55
CA LEU A 166 -1.54 -46.31 -30.28
C LEU A 166 -1.49 -45.26 -31.39
N ARG A 167 -0.30 -44.79 -31.77
CA ARG A 167 -0.13 -43.78 -32.84
C ARG A 167 -0.59 -44.32 -34.20
N GLY A 168 -0.27 -45.57 -34.50
CA GLY A 168 -0.56 -46.18 -35.79
C GLY A 168 -2.03 -46.58 -35.98
N ARG A 169 -2.74 -46.93 -34.91
CA ARG A 169 -4.13 -47.42 -35.00
C ARG A 169 -5.15 -46.55 -34.30
N LEU A 170 -4.86 -46.06 -33.10
CA LEU A 170 -5.84 -45.32 -32.30
C LEU A 170 -5.98 -43.86 -32.76
N GLU A 171 -4.87 -43.19 -33.08
CA GLU A 171 -4.86 -41.80 -33.55
C GLU A 171 -5.69 -41.59 -34.84
N PRO A 172 -5.53 -42.38 -35.92
CA PRO A 172 -6.37 -42.23 -37.11
C PRO A 172 -7.85 -42.59 -36.88
N LEU A 173 -8.16 -43.47 -35.92
CA LEU A 173 -9.54 -43.78 -35.52
C LEU A 173 -10.16 -42.63 -34.72
N LEU A 174 -9.42 -41.99 -33.83
CA LEU A 174 -9.91 -40.82 -33.09
C LEU A 174 -10.12 -39.62 -34.04
N ASP A 175 -9.20 -39.39 -34.97
CA ASP A 175 -9.30 -38.35 -36.00
C ASP A 175 -10.49 -38.57 -36.94
N SER A 176 -10.80 -39.83 -37.27
CA SER A 176 -11.96 -40.16 -38.11
C SER A 176 -13.27 -39.99 -37.35
N ILE A 177 -13.29 -40.29 -36.04
CA ILE A 177 -14.44 -40.05 -35.15
C ILE A 177 -14.66 -38.55 -34.91
N GLU A 178 -13.62 -37.75 -34.71
CA GLU A 178 -13.74 -36.30 -34.47
C GLU A 178 -14.20 -35.54 -35.73
N LYS A 179 -13.78 -35.97 -36.92
CA LYS A 179 -14.18 -35.36 -38.19
C LYS A 179 -15.56 -35.80 -38.70
N SER A 180 -16.17 -36.81 -38.09
CA SER A 180 -17.47 -37.32 -38.53
C SER A 180 -18.56 -37.06 -37.49
N GLU A 181 -19.51 -36.21 -37.86
CA GLU A 181 -20.82 -36.06 -37.21
C GLU A 181 -21.71 -37.30 -37.53
N VAL A 182 -21.13 -38.50 -37.44
CA VAL A 182 -21.71 -39.77 -37.91
C VAL A 182 -21.87 -40.71 -36.72
N ASN A 183 -23.03 -41.38 -36.69
CA ASN A 183 -23.50 -42.25 -35.63
C ASN A 183 -22.38 -43.12 -35.03
N ILE A 184 -22.14 -42.83 -33.76
CA ILE A 184 -21.27 -43.57 -32.85
C ILE A 184 -21.70 -45.05 -32.91
N ILE A 185 -20.77 -45.91 -33.30
CA ILE A 185 -20.85 -47.39 -33.27
C ILE A 185 -21.34 -48.01 -34.59
N ASP A 186 -20.45 -48.06 -35.58
CA ASP A 186 -20.38 -49.25 -36.44
C ASP A 186 -19.78 -50.40 -35.61
N ASP A 187 -20.35 -51.60 -35.69
CA ASP A 187 -19.94 -52.73 -34.83
C ASP A 187 -18.48 -53.13 -35.09
N ASP A 188 -17.98 -52.92 -36.31
CA ASP A 188 -16.59 -53.17 -36.69
C ASP A 188 -15.60 -52.21 -36.00
N ASN A 189 -15.89 -50.91 -35.99
CA ASN A 189 -15.07 -49.91 -35.28
C ASN A 189 -15.09 -50.17 -33.77
N LYS A 190 -16.23 -50.61 -33.23
CA LYS A 190 -16.37 -50.97 -31.81
C LYS A 190 -15.55 -52.20 -31.44
N ALA A 191 -15.54 -53.22 -32.30
CA ALA A 191 -14.74 -54.42 -32.13
C ALA A 191 -13.24 -54.09 -32.19
N GLU A 192 -12.84 -53.20 -33.10
CA GLU A 192 -11.46 -52.76 -33.24
C GLU A 192 -10.97 -51.95 -32.03
N ILE A 193 -11.78 -50.99 -31.55
CA ILE A 193 -11.48 -50.22 -30.32
C ILE A 193 -11.42 -51.14 -29.09
N SER A 194 -12.32 -52.13 -28.98
CA SER A 194 -12.31 -53.11 -27.90
C SER A 194 -11.02 -53.94 -27.91
N ASN A 195 -10.57 -54.36 -29.08
CA ASN A 195 -9.33 -55.14 -29.21
C ASN A 195 -8.10 -54.30 -28.85
N ILE A 196 -8.01 -53.06 -29.34
CA ILE A 196 -6.95 -52.12 -29.00
C ILE A 196 -6.95 -51.83 -27.48
N SER A 197 -8.12 -51.63 -26.88
CA SER A 197 -8.26 -51.43 -25.44
C SER A 197 -7.77 -52.63 -24.63
N ALA A 198 -8.05 -53.85 -25.08
CA ALA A 198 -7.61 -55.07 -24.42
C ALA A 198 -6.09 -55.25 -24.50
N GLU A 199 -5.50 -55.02 -25.69
CA GLU A 199 -4.05 -55.04 -25.92
C GLU A 199 -3.33 -54.02 -25.03
N LEU A 200 -3.87 -52.79 -25.00
CA LEU A 200 -3.33 -51.69 -24.19
C LEU A 200 -3.38 -52.01 -22.70
N LYS A 201 -4.52 -52.52 -22.21
CA LYS A 201 -4.67 -52.95 -20.81
C LYS A 201 -3.67 -54.02 -20.43
N ARG A 202 -3.37 -54.98 -21.31
CA ARG A 202 -2.37 -56.02 -21.06
C ARG A 202 -0.97 -55.42 -20.92
N VAL A 203 -0.53 -54.58 -21.85
CA VAL A 203 0.81 -53.98 -21.78
C VAL A 203 0.96 -53.08 -20.56
N ILE A 204 -0.05 -52.25 -20.25
CA ILE A 204 -0.07 -51.42 -19.05
C ILE A 204 -0.01 -52.28 -17.78
N PHE A 205 -0.72 -53.41 -17.74
CA PHE A 205 -0.72 -54.30 -16.58
C PHE A 205 0.64 -54.96 -16.35
N VAL A 206 1.31 -55.41 -17.42
CA VAL A 206 2.66 -56.01 -17.36
C VAL A 206 3.69 -54.99 -16.88
N GLU A 207 3.63 -53.76 -17.40
CA GLU A 207 4.61 -52.70 -17.10
C GLU A 207 4.16 -51.72 -16.01
N ARG A 208 3.13 -52.08 -15.22
CA ARG A 208 2.43 -51.16 -14.29
C ARG A 208 3.34 -50.41 -13.31
N LEU A 209 4.43 -51.04 -12.88
CA LEU A 209 5.38 -50.45 -11.92
C LEU A 209 6.24 -49.36 -12.57
N GLN A 210 6.66 -49.57 -13.82
CA GLN A 210 7.41 -48.60 -14.59
C GLN A 210 6.52 -47.40 -14.94
N VAL A 211 5.30 -47.66 -15.40
CA VAL A 211 4.29 -46.64 -15.72
C VAL A 211 3.93 -45.80 -14.49
N MET A 212 3.70 -46.42 -13.32
CA MET A 212 3.45 -45.67 -12.08
C MET A 212 4.62 -44.78 -11.68
N ARG A 213 5.87 -45.27 -11.75
CA ARG A 213 7.05 -44.48 -11.39
C ARG A 213 7.26 -43.27 -12.28
N VAL A 214 6.97 -43.40 -13.57
CA VAL A 214 7.08 -42.31 -14.55
C VAL A 214 5.92 -41.31 -14.40
N SER A 215 4.71 -41.80 -14.08
CA SER A 215 3.55 -40.94 -13.83
C SER A 215 3.77 -39.96 -12.67
N VAL A 216 4.54 -40.36 -11.65
CA VAL A 216 4.93 -39.46 -10.55
C VAL A 216 5.78 -38.31 -11.05
N ILE A 217 6.72 -38.59 -11.96
CA ILE A 217 7.60 -37.55 -12.54
C ILE A 217 6.80 -36.62 -13.46
N VAL A 218 5.90 -37.17 -14.30
CA VAL A 218 4.98 -36.34 -15.12
C VAL A 218 4.10 -35.45 -14.23
N ASN A 219 3.54 -36.00 -13.16
CA ASN A 219 2.68 -35.25 -12.24
C ASN A 219 3.48 -34.16 -11.49
N TYR A 220 4.72 -34.46 -11.12
CA TYR A 220 5.62 -33.48 -10.52
C TYR A 220 5.94 -32.34 -11.50
N LEU A 221 6.33 -32.65 -12.74
CA LEU A 221 6.61 -31.65 -13.78
C LEU A 221 5.38 -30.79 -14.09
N ARG A 222 4.19 -31.41 -14.16
CA ARG A 222 2.92 -30.69 -14.33
C ARG A 222 2.67 -29.73 -13.18
N LYS A 223 2.82 -30.17 -11.92
CA LYS A 223 2.64 -29.30 -10.75
C LYS A 223 3.62 -28.14 -10.75
N GLU A 224 4.87 -28.39 -11.11
CA GLU A 224 5.89 -27.36 -11.14
C GLU A 224 5.65 -26.36 -12.27
N GLY A 225 5.19 -26.82 -13.44
CA GLY A 225 4.75 -25.97 -14.54
C GLY A 225 3.56 -25.08 -14.15
N ILE A 226 2.56 -25.64 -13.45
CA ILE A 226 1.42 -24.87 -12.92
C ILE A 226 1.90 -23.83 -11.91
N ARG A 227 2.79 -24.21 -10.97
CA ARG A 227 3.35 -23.29 -9.96
C ARG A 227 4.06 -22.11 -10.62
N LEU A 228 4.88 -22.35 -11.64
CA LEU A 228 5.57 -21.30 -12.38
C LEU A 228 4.58 -20.40 -13.15
N ALA A 229 3.55 -20.99 -13.76
CA ALA A 229 2.51 -20.23 -14.44
C ALA A 229 1.70 -19.35 -13.46
N GLU A 230 1.31 -19.88 -12.30
CA GLU A 230 0.62 -19.12 -11.24
C GLU A 230 1.50 -17.98 -10.70
N GLN A 231 2.80 -18.21 -10.50
CA GLN A 231 3.74 -17.15 -10.12
C GLN A 231 3.83 -16.05 -11.17
N GLN A 232 3.85 -16.40 -12.47
CA GLN A 232 3.82 -15.41 -13.54
C GLN A 232 2.50 -14.64 -13.61
N VAL A 233 1.36 -15.33 -13.47
CA VAL A 233 0.02 -14.71 -13.47
C VAL A 233 -0.14 -13.79 -12.27
N THR A 234 0.27 -14.20 -11.08
CA THR A 234 0.22 -13.36 -9.86
C THR A 234 1.10 -12.12 -10.02
N ALA A 235 2.29 -12.29 -10.61
CA ALA A 235 3.16 -11.17 -10.93
C ALA A 235 2.52 -10.21 -11.96
N LEU A 236 1.85 -10.73 -12.99
CA LEU A 236 1.14 -9.92 -14.00
C LEU A 236 -0.11 -9.22 -13.44
N GLN A 237 -0.89 -9.89 -12.59
CA GLN A 237 -2.07 -9.29 -11.95
C GLN A 237 -1.66 -8.13 -11.03
N SER A 238 -0.52 -8.23 -10.34
CA SER A 238 0.04 -7.13 -9.54
C SER A 238 0.47 -5.90 -10.37
N VAL A 239 0.58 -6.05 -11.70
CA VAL A 239 0.89 -4.96 -12.64
C VAL A 239 -0.37 -4.24 -13.14
N VAL A 240 -1.53 -4.91 -13.16
CA VAL A 240 -2.78 -4.37 -13.73
C VAL A 240 -3.71 -3.72 -12.69
N SER A 241 -3.62 -4.11 -11.41
CA SER A 241 -4.37 -3.49 -10.29
C SER A 241 -3.61 -2.34 -9.63
#